data_AF-A0A1I2T428-F1
#
_entry.id   AF-A0A1I2T428-F1
#
_cell.length_a   1.000
_cell.length_b   1.000
_cell.length_c   1.000
_cell.angle_alpha   90.00
_cell.angle_beta   90.00
_cell.angle_gamma   90.00
#
_symmetry.space_group_name_H-M   'P 1'
#
loop_
_entity.id
_entity.type
_entity.pdbx_description
1 polymer ?
#
loop_
_entity_poly.entity_id
_entity_poly.type
_entity_poly.pdbx_seq_one_letter_code
_entity_poly.pdbx_strand_id
1 'polypeptide(L)'
;MADKASAEPFHWKGVLDMGSRNITLMLSYLIILTLVLTGYLLMVALPVEGYNPGDYELGYLYFIAFQLLLFSLVVPFWEVEQLTGLSIEQSNPSLPVKPPSLAVFRCLGALLWQMAIFVLASVPLILLIFIAGGLNMLNFLWPLVLQVLWGVFILSVRVFLSTTSLPKNWQSFLLMLLVFTALILTPVFFYFYYEYGQLVLTTVFDRDIPGLFFLNPLLTVTGLLYIQTGGTNQVGWAPVVYNLCFYCPAILIFWLLTLRNLNKVYREV
;
A
#
# COMPACT_ATOMS: atom_id res chain seq x y z
N MET A 1 -4.68 -34.00 38.55
CA MET A 1 -3.48 -33.20 38.21
C MET A 1 -3.86 -32.34 37.02
N ALA A 2 -4.08 -31.04 37.27
CA ALA A 2 -4.46 -30.09 36.24
C ALA A 2 -3.21 -29.67 35.49
N ASP A 3 -3.17 -29.99 34.19
CA ASP A 3 -2.06 -29.67 33.31
C ASP A 3 -2.06 -28.16 33.07
N LYS A 4 -1.07 -27.46 33.65
CA LYS A 4 -0.82 -26.05 33.36
C LYS A 4 -0.19 -25.99 31.97
N ALA A 5 -1.02 -25.86 30.95
CA ALA A 5 -0.59 -25.32 29.66
C ALA A 5 -0.05 -23.89 29.92
N SER A 6 1.25 -23.79 30.16
CA SER A 6 1.96 -22.53 30.23
C SER A 6 1.83 -21.87 28.86
N ALA A 7 0.94 -20.90 28.75
CA ALA A 7 0.89 -19.99 27.61
C ALA A 7 2.26 -19.31 27.54
N GLU A 8 3.11 -19.74 26.61
CA GLU A 8 4.37 -19.05 26.34
C GLU A 8 4.05 -17.58 26.05
N PRO A 9 4.72 -16.64 26.74
CA PRO A 9 4.47 -15.23 26.57
C PRO A 9 4.70 -14.84 25.11
N PHE A 10 3.80 -14.01 24.59
CA PHE A 10 3.84 -13.47 23.24
C PHE A 10 5.18 -12.74 23.01
N HIS A 11 6.13 -13.40 22.34
CA HIS A 11 7.42 -12.80 21.99
C HIS A 11 7.27 -11.90 20.75
N TRP A 12 7.05 -10.60 20.98
CA TRP A 12 7.04 -9.53 19.96
C TRP A 12 8.35 -9.43 19.15
N LYS A 13 9.42 -10.07 19.62
CA LYS A 13 10.76 -9.98 19.03
C LYS A 13 10.81 -10.42 17.56
N GLY A 14 10.04 -11.44 17.17
CA GLY A 14 9.95 -11.90 15.77
C GLY A 14 8.99 -11.08 14.90
N VAL A 15 8.08 -10.30 15.49
CA VAL A 15 7.16 -9.39 14.76
C VAL A 15 7.86 -8.08 14.41
N LEU A 16 8.83 -7.68 15.25
CA LEU A 16 9.58 -6.43 15.13
C LEU A 16 10.86 -6.54 14.30
N ASP A 17 11.36 -7.75 14.05
CA ASP A 17 12.59 -7.96 13.29
C ASP A 17 12.30 -7.84 11.79
N MET A 18 12.52 -6.65 11.23
CA MET A 18 12.51 -6.47 9.78
C MET A 18 13.79 -7.06 9.19
N GLY A 19 13.64 -8.02 8.28
CA GLY A 19 14.77 -8.60 7.56
C GLY A 19 15.65 -7.52 6.91
N SER A 20 16.97 -7.75 6.89
CA SER A 20 17.96 -6.79 6.38
C SER A 20 17.66 -6.28 4.97
N ARG A 21 17.05 -7.13 4.12
CA ARG A 21 16.61 -6.74 2.77
C ARG A 21 15.45 -5.74 2.81
N ASN A 22 14.47 -5.93 3.68
CA ASN A 22 13.35 -4.99 3.82
C ASN A 22 13.82 -3.62 4.32
N ILE A 23 14.79 -3.61 5.25
CA ILE A 23 15.47 -2.38 5.69
C ILE A 23 16.18 -1.71 4.51
N THR A 24 16.89 -2.49 3.70
CA THR A 24 17.60 -1.97 2.51
C THR A 24 16.64 -1.36 1.50
N LEU A 25 15.49 -2.00 1.25
CA LEU A 25 14.42 -1.47 0.39
C LEU A 25 13.87 -0.16 0.93
N MET A 26 13.59 -0.10 2.24
CA MET A 26 13.11 1.11 2.91
C MET A 26 14.13 2.26 2.81
N LEU A 27 15.41 2.00 3.08
CA LEU A 27 16.46 3.01 2.96
C LEU A 27 16.62 3.51 1.52
N SER A 28 16.59 2.60 0.54
CA SER A 28 16.67 2.96 -0.88
C SER A 28 15.50 3.85 -1.30
N TYR A 29 14.29 3.51 -0.85
CA TYR A 29 13.08 4.32 -1.04
C TYR A 29 13.24 5.72 -0.44
N LEU A 30 13.70 5.84 0.81
CA LEU A 30 13.89 7.14 1.47
C LEU A 30 14.97 8.00 0.79
N ILE A 31 16.06 7.39 0.32
CA ILE A 31 17.11 8.10 -0.43
C ILE A 31 16.52 8.70 -1.71
N ILE A 32 15.77 7.92 -2.49
CA ILE A 32 15.14 8.40 -3.72
C ILE A 32 14.16 9.54 -3.42
N LEU A 33 13.30 9.39 -2.39
CA LEU A 33 12.39 10.46 -1.99
C LEU A 33 13.11 11.72 -1.54
N THR A 34 14.23 11.59 -0.82
CA THR A 34 15.03 12.73 -0.38
C THR A 34 15.63 13.46 -1.57
N LEU A 35 16.12 12.74 -2.58
CA LEU A 35 16.64 13.35 -3.82
C LEU A 35 15.54 14.10 -4.58
N VAL A 36 14.36 13.49 -4.72
CA VAL A 36 13.21 14.13 -5.39
C VAL A 36 12.73 15.35 -4.62
N LEU A 37 12.62 15.26 -3.29
CA LEU A 37 12.27 16.40 -2.44
C LEU A 37 13.30 17.52 -2.56
N THR A 38 14.59 17.18 -2.56
CA THR A 38 15.66 18.17 -2.73
C THR A 38 15.54 18.89 -4.08
N GLY A 39 15.30 18.14 -5.16
CA GLY A 39 15.05 18.71 -6.48
C GLY A 39 13.83 19.63 -6.49
N TYR A 40 12.74 19.21 -5.84
CA TYR A 40 11.54 20.02 -5.69
C TYR A 40 11.82 21.34 -4.93
N LEU A 41 12.52 21.31 -3.80
CA LEU A 41 12.85 22.51 -3.03
C LEU A 41 13.72 23.49 -3.84
N LEU A 42 14.67 22.97 -4.62
CA LEU A 42 15.54 23.78 -5.47
C LEU A 42 14.80 24.39 -6.68
N MET A 43 13.79 23.71 -7.22
CA MET A 43 13.05 24.15 -8.41
C MET A 43 11.83 25.02 -8.08
N VAL A 44 11.18 24.79 -6.93
CA VAL A 44 9.89 25.42 -6.60
C VAL A 44 10.03 26.36 -5.40
N ALA A 45 10.68 25.92 -4.33
CA ALA A 45 10.69 26.69 -3.08
C ALA A 45 11.72 27.83 -3.04
N LEU A 46 12.89 27.62 -3.64
CA LEU A 46 14.02 28.54 -3.59
C LEU A 46 14.10 29.60 -4.72
N PRO A 47 13.62 29.37 -5.95
CA PRO A 47 13.81 30.33 -7.05
C PRO A 47 12.67 31.33 -7.22
N VAL A 48 11.52 31.15 -6.57
CA VAL A 48 10.37 32.07 -6.71
C VAL A 48 10.56 33.26 -5.76
N GLU A 49 10.79 34.45 -6.31
CA GLU A 49 10.72 35.71 -5.56
C GLU A 49 9.27 35.94 -5.11
N GLY A 50 8.99 35.64 -3.84
CA GLY A 50 7.66 35.76 -3.25
C GLY A 50 6.98 34.40 -3.02
N TYR A 51 6.26 34.29 -1.91
CA TYR A 51 5.53 33.07 -1.56
C TYR A 51 4.28 32.93 -2.45
N ASN A 52 4.24 31.88 -3.29
CA ASN A 52 3.05 31.50 -4.05
C ASN A 52 2.46 30.18 -3.53
N PRO A 53 1.38 30.19 -2.73
CA PRO A 53 0.83 28.98 -2.10
C PRO A 53 0.41 27.90 -3.11
N GLY A 54 -0.07 28.27 -4.30
CA GLY A 54 -0.54 27.31 -5.30
C GLY A 54 0.57 26.40 -5.84
N ASP A 55 1.80 26.90 -5.94
CA ASP A 55 2.94 26.10 -6.40
C ASP A 55 3.35 25.05 -5.35
N TYR A 56 3.23 25.40 -4.05
CA TYR A 56 3.47 24.47 -2.95
C TYR A 56 2.40 23.37 -2.86
N GLU A 57 1.15 23.72 -3.12
CA GLU A 57 0.03 22.76 -3.19
C GLU A 57 0.22 21.74 -4.32
N LEU A 58 0.58 22.20 -5.52
CA LEU A 58 0.90 21.32 -6.65
C LEU A 58 2.14 20.48 -6.36
N GLY A 59 3.17 21.07 -5.77
CA GLY A 59 4.36 20.38 -5.32
C GLY A 59 4.08 19.23 -4.36
N TYR A 60 3.25 19.51 -3.35
CA TYR A 60 2.77 18.51 -2.41
C TYR A 60 2.03 17.37 -3.11
N LEU A 61 1.09 17.70 -4.01
CA LEU A 61 0.32 16.71 -4.77
C LEU A 61 1.25 15.77 -5.56
N TYR A 62 2.19 16.34 -6.33
CA TYR A 62 3.13 15.55 -7.12
C TYR A 62 4.07 14.71 -6.26
N PHE A 63 4.56 15.26 -5.15
CA PHE A 63 5.43 14.52 -4.23
C PHE A 63 4.73 13.30 -3.65
N ILE A 64 3.48 13.43 -3.17
CA ILE A 64 2.73 12.29 -2.61
C ILE A 64 2.34 11.29 -3.71
N ALA A 65 1.97 11.75 -4.90
CA ALA A 65 1.68 10.87 -6.03
C ALA A 65 2.93 10.04 -6.42
N PHE A 66 4.09 10.69 -6.52
CA PHE A 66 5.37 10.03 -6.76
C PHE A 66 5.74 9.06 -5.63
N GLN A 67 5.55 9.47 -4.38
CA GLN A 67 5.76 8.64 -3.20
C GLN A 67 4.95 7.34 -3.27
N LEU A 68 3.66 7.44 -3.59
CA LEU A 68 2.78 6.28 -3.72
C LEU A 68 3.19 5.38 -4.89
N LEU A 69 3.57 5.95 -6.03
CA LEU A 69 4.09 5.19 -7.18
C LEU A 69 5.35 4.42 -6.79
N LEU A 70 6.34 5.10 -6.21
CA LEU A 70 7.60 4.48 -5.80
C LEU A 70 7.36 3.40 -4.74
N PHE A 71 6.54 3.69 -3.73
CA PHE A 71 6.14 2.72 -2.71
C PHE A 71 5.55 1.46 -3.35
N SER A 72 4.62 1.63 -4.30
CA SER A 72 3.97 0.51 -4.96
C SER A 72 4.90 -0.31 -5.84
N LEU A 73 5.98 0.27 -6.36
CA LEU A 73 7.03 -0.46 -7.07
C LEU A 73 7.94 -1.24 -6.11
N VAL A 74 8.15 -0.74 -4.89
CA VAL A 74 9.02 -1.36 -3.90
C VAL A 74 8.33 -2.51 -3.15
N VAL A 75 7.05 -2.36 -2.77
CA VAL A 75 6.31 -3.35 -1.97
C VAL A 75 6.29 -4.77 -2.59
N PRO A 76 6.16 -4.96 -3.92
CA PRO A 76 6.29 -6.27 -4.56
C PRO A 76 7.63 -6.99 -4.35
N PHE A 77 8.67 -6.31 -3.85
CA PHE A 77 9.96 -6.91 -3.51
C PHE A 77 10.14 -7.18 -2.01
N TRP A 78 9.15 -6.80 -1.18
CA TRP A 78 9.18 -6.99 0.27
C TRP A 78 9.17 -8.47 0.69
N GLU A 79 10.14 -8.90 1.48
CA GLU A 79 10.24 -10.28 1.93
C GLU A 79 9.16 -10.62 2.96
N VAL A 80 8.46 -11.74 2.71
CA VAL A 80 7.40 -12.26 3.59
C VAL A 80 7.69 -13.69 4.07
N GLU A 81 8.70 -14.36 3.50
CA GLU A 81 9.03 -15.77 3.77
C GLU A 81 9.44 -16.01 5.23
N GLN A 82 10.10 -15.03 5.86
CA GLN A 82 10.48 -15.09 7.28
C GLN A 82 9.28 -14.98 8.23
N LEU A 83 8.22 -14.29 7.81
CA LEU A 83 7.03 -14.03 8.63
C LEU A 83 6.06 -15.21 8.66
N THR A 84 6.08 -16.03 7.62
CA THR A 84 5.17 -17.15 7.51
C THR A 84 5.52 -18.32 8.43
N GLY A 85 6.78 -18.48 8.86
CA GLY A 85 7.23 -19.64 9.66
C GLY A 85 7.09 -21.02 8.97
N LEU A 86 6.30 -21.09 7.89
CA LEU A 86 5.95 -22.27 7.11
C LEU A 86 7.16 -22.96 6.48
N SER A 87 8.16 -22.19 6.04
CA SER A 87 9.39 -22.75 5.47
C SER A 87 10.27 -23.43 6.53
N ILE A 88 10.22 -22.95 7.78
CA ILE A 88 11.03 -23.48 8.89
C ILE A 88 10.34 -24.69 9.53
N GLU A 89 9.02 -24.65 9.73
CA GLU A 89 8.26 -25.79 10.26
C GLU A 89 8.23 -26.99 9.29
N GLN A 90 8.23 -26.75 7.97
CA GLN A 90 8.41 -27.83 6.98
C GLN A 90 9.80 -28.47 7.01
N SER A 91 10.82 -27.76 7.50
CA SER A 91 12.21 -28.24 7.52
C SER A 91 12.59 -29.00 8.80
N ASN A 92 11.80 -28.88 9.88
CA ASN A 92 12.12 -29.48 11.17
C ASN A 92 10.86 -30.07 11.85
N PRO A 93 10.57 -31.37 11.66
CA PRO A 93 9.32 -32.01 12.13
C PRO A 93 9.21 -32.17 13.66
N SER A 94 10.20 -31.72 14.43
CA SER A 94 10.25 -31.83 15.90
C SER A 94 9.65 -30.64 16.65
N LEU A 95 9.25 -29.57 15.95
CA LEU A 95 8.65 -28.39 16.56
C LEU A 95 7.13 -28.57 16.74
N PRO A 96 6.55 -28.11 17.87
CA PRO A 96 5.11 -28.20 18.10
C PRO A 96 4.36 -27.38 17.05
N VAL A 97 3.56 -28.07 16.24
CA VAL A 97 2.73 -27.49 15.19
C VAL A 97 1.75 -26.49 15.81
N LYS A 98 1.97 -25.20 15.60
CA LYS A 98 1.00 -24.16 16.01
C LYS A 98 -0.24 -24.23 15.13
N PRO A 99 -1.43 -23.88 15.65
CA PRO A 99 -2.63 -23.89 14.84
C PRO A 99 -2.48 -22.88 13.68
N PRO A 100 -2.84 -23.27 12.45
CA PRO A 100 -2.62 -22.46 11.25
C PRO A 100 -3.34 -21.11 11.30
N SER A 101 -4.46 -21.02 12.03
CA SER A 101 -5.18 -19.76 12.27
C SER A 101 -4.37 -18.74 13.06
N LEU A 102 -3.61 -19.18 14.06
CA LEU A 102 -2.76 -18.30 14.88
C LEU A 102 -1.55 -17.80 14.08
N ALA A 103 -0.98 -18.66 13.23
CA ALA A 103 0.13 -18.28 12.35
C ALA A 103 -0.31 -17.20 11.34
N VAL A 104 -1.48 -17.39 10.71
CA VAL A 104 -2.09 -16.43 9.79
C VAL A 104 -2.34 -15.08 10.46
N PHE A 105 -2.94 -15.07 11.65
CA PHE A 105 -3.24 -13.83 12.37
C PHE A 105 -1.97 -13.05 12.74
N ARG A 106 -0.92 -13.77 13.20
CA ARG A 106 0.38 -13.16 13.51
C ARG A 106 1.04 -12.58 12.26
N CYS A 107 0.98 -13.30 11.13
CA CYS A 107 1.53 -12.83 9.87
C CYS A 107 0.83 -11.54 9.39
N LEU A 108 -0.51 -11.50 9.44
CA LEU A 108 -1.27 -10.28 9.11
C LEU A 108 -0.89 -9.11 10.02
N GLY A 109 -0.83 -9.32 11.33
CA GLY A 109 -0.44 -8.28 12.29
C GLY A 109 0.97 -7.73 12.04
N ALA A 110 1.92 -8.61 11.73
CA ALA A 110 3.29 -8.22 11.38
C ALA A 110 3.36 -7.43 10.07
N LEU A 111 2.59 -7.84 9.05
CA LEU A 111 2.51 -7.12 7.78
C LEU A 111 1.91 -5.73 7.93
N LEU A 112 0.83 -5.59 8.70
CA LEU A 112 0.24 -4.30 9.05
C LEU A 112 1.27 -3.38 9.71
N TRP A 113 2.00 -3.91 10.69
CA TRP A 113 3.02 -3.15 11.42
C TRP A 113 4.19 -2.72 10.54
N GLN A 114 4.72 -3.62 9.73
CA GLN A 114 5.83 -3.33 8.82
C GLN A 114 5.44 -2.29 7.76
N MET A 115 4.24 -2.39 7.17
CA MET A 115 3.74 -1.39 6.22
C MET A 115 3.50 -0.03 6.91
N ALA A 116 3.00 -0.02 8.14
CA ALA A 116 2.86 1.21 8.91
C ALA A 116 4.23 1.88 9.13
N ILE A 117 5.26 1.16 9.58
CA ILE A 117 6.61 1.73 9.75
C ILE A 117 7.15 2.23 8.41
N PHE A 118 7.01 1.44 7.34
CA PHE A 118 7.55 1.82 6.04
C PHE A 118 6.93 3.12 5.51
N VAL A 119 5.60 3.26 5.64
CA VAL A 119 4.90 4.49 5.26
C VAL A 119 5.26 5.65 6.19
N LEU A 120 5.30 5.43 7.50
CA LEU A 120 5.65 6.46 8.49
C LEU A 120 7.09 6.98 8.33
N ALA A 121 8.00 6.18 7.76
CA ALA A 121 9.36 6.62 7.48
C ALA A 121 9.42 7.81 6.51
N SER A 122 8.39 8.02 5.68
CA SER A 122 8.28 9.18 4.79
C SER A 122 7.75 10.46 5.45
N VAL A 123 7.18 10.37 6.66
CA VAL A 123 6.56 11.51 7.36
C VAL A 123 7.49 12.71 7.53
N PRO A 124 8.78 12.57 7.91
CA PRO A 124 9.68 13.71 8.02
C PRO A 124 9.82 14.49 6.70
N LEU A 125 9.83 13.79 5.56
CA LEU A 125 9.93 14.39 4.23
C LEU A 125 8.65 15.15 3.88
N ILE A 126 7.49 14.58 4.21
CA ILE A 126 6.18 15.22 4.01
C ILE A 126 6.08 16.48 4.87
N LEU A 127 6.41 16.39 6.16
CA LEU A 127 6.33 17.51 7.09
C LEU A 127 7.18 18.70 6.64
N LEU A 128 8.31 18.47 5.98
CA LEU A 128 9.13 19.54 5.42
C LEU A 128 8.35 20.37 4.38
N ILE A 129 7.58 19.71 3.50
CA ILE A 129 6.71 20.39 2.52
C ILE A 129 5.60 21.16 3.24
N PHE A 130 5.00 20.59 4.29
CA PHE A 130 3.93 21.26 5.05
C PHE A 130 4.42 22.51 5.78
N ILE A 131 5.61 22.43 6.39
CA ILE A 131 6.23 23.57 7.08
C ILE A 131 6.58 24.67 6.07
N ALA A 132 7.13 24.32 4.91
CA ALA A 132 7.46 25.28 3.86
C ALA A 132 6.21 25.89 3.20
N GLY A 133 5.16 25.09 3.01
CA GLY A 133 3.94 25.47 2.30
C GLY A 133 2.82 26.03 3.17
N GLY A 134 2.91 25.97 4.50
CA GLY A 134 1.85 26.45 5.41
C GLY A 134 0.56 25.61 5.38
N LEU A 135 0.64 24.35 4.98
CA LEU A 135 -0.52 23.47 4.83
C LEU A 135 -1.00 22.90 6.18
N ASN A 136 -2.27 22.48 6.27
CA ASN A 136 -2.82 21.90 7.50
C ASN A 136 -2.25 20.49 7.77
N MET A 137 -1.49 20.32 8.85
CA MET A 137 -0.82 19.06 9.20
C MET A 137 -1.75 17.84 9.29
N LEU A 138 -3.06 17.98 9.48
CA LEU A 138 -3.96 16.81 9.49
C LEU A 138 -4.20 16.21 8.10
N ASN A 139 -3.95 16.96 7.02
CA ASN A 139 -4.30 16.55 5.67
C ASN A 139 -3.48 15.35 5.18
N PHE A 140 -2.24 15.18 5.64
CA PHE A 140 -1.39 14.08 5.17
C PHE A 140 -1.80 12.69 5.72
N LEU A 141 -2.60 12.62 6.79
CA LEU A 141 -2.90 11.34 7.46
C LEU A 141 -3.66 10.37 6.55
N TRP A 142 -4.69 10.85 5.85
CA TRP A 142 -5.51 10.00 5.00
C TRP A 142 -4.75 9.39 3.82
N PRO A 143 -3.92 10.14 3.07
CA PRO A 143 -3.01 9.54 2.08
C PRO A 143 -2.14 8.42 2.66
N LEU A 144 -1.60 8.58 3.87
CA LEU A 144 -0.80 7.54 4.51
C LEU A 144 -1.63 6.30 4.89
N VAL A 145 -2.85 6.48 5.41
CA VAL A 145 -3.75 5.36 5.72
C VAL A 145 -4.07 4.55 4.46
N LEU A 146 -4.39 5.23 3.35
CA LEU A 146 -4.64 4.58 2.07
C LEU A 146 -3.39 3.88 1.53
N GLN A 147 -2.21 4.48 1.71
CA GLN A 147 -0.95 3.87 1.30
C GLN A 147 -0.63 2.60 2.11
N VAL A 148 -0.86 2.60 3.43
CA VAL A 148 -0.72 1.40 4.28
C VAL A 148 -1.70 0.32 3.82
N LEU A 149 -2.97 0.67 3.60
CA LEU A 149 -3.99 -0.28 3.16
C LEU A 149 -3.62 -0.92 1.82
N TRP A 150 -3.16 -0.12 0.87
CA TRP A 150 -2.69 -0.59 -0.43
C TRP A 150 -1.48 -1.52 -0.31
N GLY A 151 -0.48 -1.17 0.51
CA GLY A 151 0.68 -2.02 0.75
C GLY A 151 0.30 -3.37 1.37
N VAL A 152 -0.59 -3.36 2.37
CA VAL A 152 -1.11 -4.58 3.01
C VAL A 152 -1.88 -5.43 2.01
N PHE A 153 -2.66 -4.82 1.12
CA PHE A 153 -3.34 -5.53 0.04
C PHE A 153 -2.34 -6.26 -0.87
N ILE A 154 -1.32 -5.56 -1.40
CA ILE A 154 -0.27 -6.17 -2.24
C ILE A 154 0.38 -7.37 -1.52
N LEU A 155 0.77 -7.18 -0.25
CA LEU A 155 1.43 -8.24 0.50
C LEU A 155 0.48 -9.40 0.85
N SER A 156 -0.81 -9.15 1.06
CA SER A 156 -1.81 -10.20 1.24
C SER A 156 -1.95 -11.06 -0.02
N VAL A 157 -1.95 -10.45 -1.21
CA VAL A 157 -1.91 -11.19 -2.48
C VAL A 157 -0.62 -12.00 -2.59
N ARG A 158 0.53 -11.41 -2.25
CA ARG A 158 1.83 -12.10 -2.28
C ARG A 158 1.86 -13.33 -1.37
N VAL A 159 1.39 -13.19 -0.13
CA VAL A 159 1.28 -14.32 0.82
C VAL A 159 0.40 -15.41 0.23
N PHE A 160 -0.78 -15.04 -0.28
CA PHE A 160 -1.66 -16.00 -0.93
C PHE A 160 -0.97 -16.73 -2.08
N LEU A 161 -0.32 -16.01 -3.00
CA LEU A 161 0.43 -16.59 -4.12
C LEU A 161 1.55 -17.52 -3.64
N SER A 162 2.23 -17.19 -2.55
CA SER A 162 3.26 -18.05 -1.96
C SER A 162 2.75 -19.39 -1.42
N THR A 163 1.45 -19.46 -1.07
CA THR A 163 0.80 -20.72 -0.65
C THR A 163 0.31 -21.56 -1.82
N THR A 164 0.40 -21.05 -3.05
CA THR A 164 0.05 -21.79 -4.26
C THR A 164 1.25 -22.55 -4.81
N SER A 165 1.02 -23.60 -5.60
CA SER A 165 2.07 -24.38 -6.26
C SER A 165 2.73 -23.67 -7.46
N LEU A 166 2.51 -22.36 -7.62
CA LEU A 166 3.07 -21.59 -8.73
C LEU A 166 4.58 -21.39 -8.55
N PRO A 167 5.38 -21.45 -9.63
CA PRO A 167 6.80 -21.10 -9.56
C PRO A 167 7.01 -19.65 -9.10
N LYS A 168 8.09 -19.39 -8.33
CA LYS A 168 8.38 -18.05 -7.77
C LYS A 168 8.37 -16.94 -8.83
N ASN A 169 8.89 -17.20 -10.02
CA ASN A 169 8.91 -16.22 -11.12
C ASN A 169 7.49 -15.80 -11.56
N TRP A 170 6.56 -16.75 -11.63
CA TRP A 170 5.16 -16.47 -11.97
C TRP A 170 4.45 -15.70 -10.87
N GLN A 171 4.73 -16.00 -9.60
CA GLN A 171 4.19 -15.25 -8.47
C GLN A 171 4.62 -13.78 -8.54
N SER A 172 5.91 -13.52 -8.76
CA SER A 172 6.45 -12.16 -8.93
C SER A 172 5.86 -11.45 -10.15
N PHE A 173 5.75 -12.14 -11.29
CA PHE A 173 5.14 -11.58 -12.49
C PHE A 173 3.69 -11.16 -12.28
N LEU A 174 2.85 -12.03 -11.68
CA LEU A 174 1.45 -11.72 -11.41
C LEU A 174 1.29 -10.53 -10.45
N LEU A 175 2.14 -10.45 -9.43
CA LEU A 175 2.12 -9.34 -8.49
C LEU A 175 2.50 -8.01 -9.16
N MET A 176 3.54 -8.01 -10.00
CA MET A 176 3.93 -6.83 -10.78
C MET A 176 2.86 -6.43 -11.79
N LEU A 177 2.22 -7.40 -12.46
CA LEU A 177 1.13 -7.16 -13.39
C LEU A 177 -0.08 -6.53 -12.69
N LEU A 178 -0.43 -7.00 -11.48
CA LEU A 178 -1.48 -6.42 -10.65
C LEU A 178 -1.19 -4.95 -10.33
N VAL A 179 0.02 -4.65 -9.85
CA VAL A 179 0.44 -3.27 -9.53
C VAL A 179 0.43 -2.39 -10.77
N PHE A 180 0.99 -2.86 -11.88
CA PHE A 180 0.99 -2.14 -13.15
C PHE A 180 -0.42 -1.85 -13.67
N THR A 181 -1.32 -2.84 -13.58
CA THR A 181 -2.72 -2.69 -13.99
C THR A 181 -3.45 -1.66 -13.13
N ALA A 182 -3.28 -1.76 -11.80
CA ALA A 182 -3.90 -0.83 -10.86
C ALA A 182 -3.39 0.60 -11.06
N LEU A 183 -2.08 0.80 -11.23
CA LEU A 183 -1.48 2.14 -11.24
C LEU A 183 -1.37 2.82 -12.59
N ILE A 184 -1.11 2.07 -13.66
CA ILE A 184 -0.82 2.64 -14.99
C ILE A 184 -1.97 2.38 -15.94
N LEU A 185 -2.42 1.14 -16.04
CA LEU A 185 -3.46 0.77 -16.99
C LEU A 185 -4.79 1.46 -16.64
N THR A 186 -5.14 1.51 -15.35
CA THR A 186 -6.41 2.09 -14.89
C THR A 186 -6.50 3.61 -15.16
N PRO A 187 -5.48 4.45 -14.88
CA PRO A 187 -5.52 5.86 -15.27
C PRO A 187 -5.51 6.09 -16.78
N VAL A 188 -4.81 5.24 -17.54
CA VAL A 188 -4.81 5.32 -19.01
C VAL A 188 -6.22 5.05 -19.55
N PHE A 189 -6.90 4.01 -19.07
CA PHE A 189 -8.29 3.76 -19.42
C PHE A 189 -9.23 4.88 -18.93
N PHE A 190 -8.98 5.45 -17.76
CA PHE A 190 -9.74 6.60 -17.27
C PHE A 190 -9.57 7.82 -18.17
N TYR A 191 -8.35 8.12 -18.62
CA TYR A 191 -8.06 9.19 -19.57
C TYR A 191 -8.82 8.99 -20.88
N PHE A 192 -8.75 7.80 -21.47
CA PHE A 192 -9.52 7.49 -22.67
C PHE A 192 -11.02 7.58 -22.43
N TYR A 193 -11.53 7.05 -21.32
CA TYR A 193 -12.95 7.15 -20.97
C TYR A 193 -13.40 8.62 -20.90
N TYR A 194 -12.59 9.47 -20.27
CA TYR A 194 -12.89 10.90 -20.13
C TYR A 194 -12.86 11.62 -21.49
N GLU A 195 -11.79 11.48 -22.26
CA GLU A 195 -11.62 12.14 -23.57
C GLU A 195 -12.65 11.65 -24.60
N TYR A 196 -12.82 10.33 -24.76
CA TYR A 196 -13.80 9.78 -25.69
C TYR A 196 -15.24 10.04 -25.23
N GLY A 197 -15.49 10.12 -23.92
CA GLY A 197 -16.76 10.56 -23.35
C GLY A 197 -17.11 12.00 -23.74
N GLN A 198 -16.12 12.89 -23.90
CA GLN A 198 -16.36 14.25 -24.42
C GLN A 198 -16.69 14.26 -25.91
N LEU A 199 -16.16 13.31 -26.69
CA LEU A 199 -16.32 13.24 -28.14
C LEU A 199 -17.64 12.61 -28.62
N VAL A 200 -18.23 11.67 -27.88
CA VAL A 200 -19.38 10.86 -28.35
C VAL A 200 -20.63 11.02 -27.47
N LEU A 201 -20.50 11.49 -26.22
CA LEU A 201 -21.55 11.40 -25.20
C LEU A 201 -22.14 12.75 -24.75
N THR A 202 -21.97 13.82 -25.52
CA THR A 202 -22.62 15.12 -25.21
C THR A 202 -24.15 15.13 -25.44
N THR A 203 -24.77 14.01 -25.84
CA THR A 203 -26.19 14.00 -26.23
C THR A 203 -27.14 13.12 -25.41
N VAL A 204 -26.71 12.25 -24.48
CA VAL A 204 -27.72 11.36 -23.83
C VAL A 204 -27.61 11.10 -22.32
N PHE A 205 -26.45 11.11 -21.63
CA PHE A 205 -26.46 10.83 -20.18
C PHE A 205 -25.45 11.66 -19.38
N ASP A 206 -25.97 12.20 -18.29
CA ASP A 206 -25.31 13.02 -17.28
C ASP A 206 -24.07 12.33 -16.69
N ARG A 207 -23.07 13.14 -16.32
CA ARG A 207 -21.71 12.70 -15.99
C ARG A 207 -21.63 11.99 -14.62
N ASP A 208 -21.60 10.67 -14.63
CA ASP A 208 -21.11 9.87 -13.51
C ASP A 208 -19.82 9.13 -13.90
N ILE A 209 -18.71 9.44 -13.22
CA ILE A 209 -17.47 8.65 -13.35
C ILE A 209 -17.73 7.26 -12.74
N PRO A 210 -17.50 6.15 -13.47
CA PRO A 210 -17.71 4.82 -12.93
C PRO A 210 -16.89 4.61 -11.66
N GLY A 211 -17.56 4.21 -10.57
CA GLY A 211 -16.94 4.03 -9.26
C GLY A 211 -15.72 3.09 -9.25
N LEU A 212 -15.66 2.17 -10.24
CA LEU A 212 -14.55 1.22 -10.42
C LEU A 212 -13.19 1.92 -10.60
N PHE A 213 -13.14 3.09 -11.24
CA PHE A 213 -11.87 3.82 -11.42
C PHE A 213 -11.28 4.30 -10.09
N PHE A 214 -12.12 4.54 -9.08
CA PHE A 214 -11.69 4.93 -7.74
C PHE A 214 -11.21 3.75 -6.88
N LEU A 215 -11.25 2.51 -7.41
CA LEU A 215 -10.48 1.44 -6.80
C LEU A 215 -8.97 1.67 -6.94
N ASN A 216 -8.56 2.45 -7.94
CA ASN A 216 -7.16 2.81 -8.09
C ASN A 216 -6.68 3.66 -6.90
N PRO A 217 -5.64 3.22 -6.16
CA PRO A 217 -5.13 3.95 -5.01
C PRO A 217 -4.48 5.28 -5.41
N LEU A 218 -3.87 5.35 -6.60
CA LEU A 218 -3.28 6.58 -7.12
C LEU A 218 -4.34 7.63 -7.39
N LEU A 219 -5.38 7.30 -8.16
CA LEU A 219 -6.46 8.24 -8.48
C LEU A 219 -7.19 8.70 -7.21
N THR A 220 -7.40 7.80 -6.25
CA THR A 220 -8.03 8.14 -4.97
C THR A 220 -7.17 9.08 -4.15
N VAL A 221 -5.87 8.80 -4.00
CA VAL A 221 -4.96 9.66 -3.25
C VAL A 221 -4.81 11.02 -3.94
N THR A 222 -4.62 11.08 -5.26
CA THR A 222 -4.52 12.35 -5.99
C THR A 222 -5.81 13.16 -5.90
N GLY A 223 -6.97 12.51 -6.01
CA GLY A 223 -8.27 13.16 -5.89
C GLY A 223 -8.51 13.71 -4.49
N LEU A 224 -8.10 12.97 -3.45
CA LEU A 224 -8.16 13.43 -2.07
C LEU A 224 -7.24 14.63 -1.82
N LEU A 225 -5.99 14.56 -2.28
CA LEU A 225 -5.02 15.64 -2.14
C LEU A 225 -5.53 16.92 -2.80
N TYR A 226 -6.14 16.81 -3.99
CA TYR A 226 -6.71 17.94 -4.70
C TYR A 226 -7.81 18.66 -3.89
N ILE A 227 -8.68 17.92 -3.19
CA ILE A 227 -9.68 18.52 -2.28
C ILE A 227 -8.99 19.22 -1.10
N GLN A 228 -7.96 18.58 -0.53
CA GLN A 228 -7.27 19.07 0.65
C GLN A 228 -6.47 20.35 0.38
N THR A 229 -6.06 20.59 -0.87
CA THR A 229 -5.41 21.82 -1.32
C THR A 229 -6.42 22.84 -1.88
N GLY A 230 -7.71 22.75 -1.54
CA GLY A 230 -8.71 23.74 -1.92
C GLY A 230 -9.32 23.57 -3.32
N GLY A 231 -8.96 22.49 -4.03
CA GLY A 231 -9.62 22.11 -5.28
C GLY A 231 -11.06 21.61 -5.05
N THR A 232 -11.90 21.76 -6.07
CA THR A 232 -13.26 21.20 -6.04
C THR A 232 -13.27 19.87 -6.78
N ASN A 233 -13.70 18.80 -6.11
CA ASN A 233 -14.03 17.56 -6.81
C ASN A 233 -15.55 17.34 -6.80
N GLN A 234 -16.08 16.74 -7.86
CA GLN A 234 -17.51 16.49 -7.97
C GLN A 234 -17.96 15.31 -7.09
N VAL A 235 -17.01 14.45 -6.70
CA VAL A 235 -17.30 13.14 -6.08
C VAL A 235 -17.01 13.14 -4.56
N GLY A 236 -16.55 14.26 -4.00
CA GLY A 236 -16.25 14.42 -2.59
C GLY A 236 -15.29 13.35 -2.05
N TRP A 237 -15.64 12.82 -0.88
CA TRP A 237 -14.91 11.75 -0.19
C TRP A 237 -15.27 10.34 -0.69
N ALA A 238 -16.20 10.19 -1.63
CA ALA A 238 -16.65 8.87 -2.07
C ALA A 238 -15.52 7.96 -2.60
N PRO A 239 -14.50 8.46 -3.32
CA PRO A 239 -13.36 7.64 -3.74
C PRO A 239 -12.65 6.94 -2.57
N VAL A 240 -12.46 7.65 -1.45
CA VAL A 240 -11.86 7.08 -0.23
C VAL A 240 -12.73 5.96 0.33
N VAL A 241 -14.05 6.19 0.39
CA VAL A 241 -15.01 5.19 0.87
C VAL A 241 -15.00 3.94 -0.02
N TYR A 242 -15.01 4.10 -1.34
CA TYR A 242 -14.92 2.97 -2.28
C TYR A 242 -13.62 2.19 -2.10
N ASN A 243 -12.50 2.88 -1.93
CA ASN A 243 -11.20 2.26 -1.70
C ASN A 243 -11.20 1.42 -0.41
N LEU A 244 -11.71 1.97 0.70
CA LEU A 244 -11.83 1.26 1.98
C LEU A 244 -12.79 0.05 1.88
N CYS A 245 -13.96 0.25 1.28
CA CYS A 245 -14.98 -0.79 1.10
C CYS A 245 -14.52 -1.91 0.17
N PHE A 246 -13.57 -1.67 -0.73
CA PHE A 246 -13.02 -2.69 -1.61
C PHE A 246 -11.82 -3.41 -0.98
N TYR A 247 -10.81 -2.66 -0.53
CA TYR A 247 -9.56 -3.26 -0.09
C TYR A 247 -9.68 -3.99 1.25
N CYS A 248 -10.48 -3.49 2.20
CA CYS A 248 -10.64 -4.17 3.48
C CYS A 248 -11.26 -5.59 3.32
N PRO A 249 -12.38 -5.77 2.59
CA PRO A 249 -12.89 -7.10 2.30
C PRO A 249 -11.95 -7.93 1.42
N ALA A 250 -11.28 -7.32 0.43
CA ALA A 250 -10.37 -8.06 -0.45
C ALA A 250 -9.18 -8.64 0.34
N ILE A 251 -8.59 -7.87 1.25
CA ILE A 251 -7.56 -8.33 2.19
C ILE A 251 -8.09 -9.54 2.98
N LEU A 252 -9.27 -9.40 3.59
CA LEU A 252 -9.90 -10.49 4.35
C LEU A 252 -10.06 -11.76 3.51
N ILE A 253 -10.54 -11.64 2.27
CA ILE A 253 -10.71 -12.76 1.34
C ILE A 253 -9.37 -13.45 1.07
N PHE A 254 -8.30 -12.71 0.76
CA PHE A 254 -6.98 -13.30 0.52
C PHE A 254 -6.44 -14.04 1.75
N TRP A 255 -6.70 -13.54 2.95
CA TRP A 255 -6.31 -14.23 4.18
C TRP A 255 -7.15 -15.48 4.45
N LEU A 256 -8.45 -15.47 4.16
CA LEU A 256 -9.29 -16.66 4.25
C LEU A 256 -8.85 -17.74 3.24
N LEU A 257 -8.49 -17.33 2.01
CA LEU A 257 -7.95 -18.24 0.99
C LEU A 257 -6.58 -18.80 1.39
N THR A 258 -5.71 -17.97 1.96
CA THR A 258 -4.41 -18.40 2.52
C THR A 258 -4.63 -19.44 3.61
N LEU A 259 -5.50 -19.17 4.58
CA LEU A 259 -5.83 -20.13 5.65
C LEU A 259 -6.37 -21.45 5.10
N ARG A 260 -7.25 -21.39 4.08
CA ARG A 260 -7.79 -22.57 3.42
C ARG A 260 -6.69 -23.40 2.75
N ASN A 261 -5.73 -22.76 2.08
CA ASN A 261 -4.62 -23.45 1.42
C ASN A 261 -3.70 -24.11 2.45
N LEU A 262 -3.34 -23.41 3.52
CA LEU A 262 -2.52 -23.97 4.60
C LEU A 262 -3.19 -25.17 5.27
N ASN A 263 -4.49 -25.08 5.55
CA ASN A 263 -5.24 -26.19 6.12
C ASN A 263 -5.27 -27.43 5.23
N LYS A 264 -5.17 -27.29 3.90
CA LYS A 264 -5.05 -28.45 3.00
C LYS A 264 -3.68 -29.09 3.13
N VAL A 265 -2.62 -28.30 3.10
CA VAL A 265 -1.23 -28.78 3.25
C VAL A 265 -1.05 -29.52 4.59
N TYR A 266 -1.56 -28.97 5.70
CA TYR A 266 -1.50 -29.62 7.02
C TYR A 266 -2.31 -30.92 7.14
N ARG A 267 -3.29 -31.17 6.26
CA ARG A 267 -4.04 -32.45 6.24
C ARG A 267 -3.33 -33.54 5.45
N GLU A 268 -2.43 -33.16 4.55
CA GLU A 268 -1.70 -34.08 3.69
C GLU A 268 -0.37 -34.56 4.31
N VAL A 269 0.10 -33.87 5.37
CA VAL A 269 1.24 -34.24 6.22
C VAL A 269 0.75 -35.05 7.42
#